data_AF-A0A6A5V9V1-F1
#
_entry.id   AF-A0A6A5V9V1-F1
#
_cell.length_a   1.000
_cell.length_b   1.000
_cell.length_c   1.000
_cell.angle_alpha   90.00
_cell.angle_beta   90.00
_cell.angle_gamma   90.00
#
_symmetry.space_group_name_H-M   'P 1'
#
loop_
_entity.id
_entity.type
_entity.pdbx_description
1 polymer ?
#
loop_
_entity_poly.entity_id
_entity_poly.type
_entity_poly.pdbx_seq_one_letter_code
_entity_poly.pdbx_strand_id
1 'polypeptide(L)'
;ENLAPKKVVQFQKAWKKENNYTGQLYDILANKAMVFIKLCQRLVIHEALYASIFPDILEGRAHMFYLHNIGPGRTWKLLYEQLSNHFNTNINHN
;
A
#
# COMPACT_ATOMS: atom_id res chain seq x y z
N GLU A 1 -17.56 -1.39 5.09
CA GLU A 1 -17.96 -0.91 3.76
C GLU A 1 -17.03 -1.50 2.72
N ASN A 2 -17.53 -1.92 1.56
CA ASN A 2 -16.69 -2.37 0.45
C ASN A 2 -16.49 -1.21 -0.53
N LEU A 3 -15.27 -1.04 -1.02
CA LEU A 3 -14.97 -0.02 -2.01
C LEU A 3 -15.69 -0.32 -3.34
N ALA A 4 -16.38 0.67 -3.89
CA ALA A 4 -17.09 0.52 -5.16
C ALA A 4 -16.12 0.14 -6.30
N PRO A 5 -16.46 -0.82 -7.18
CA PRO A 5 -15.58 -1.25 -8.27
C PRO A 5 -15.10 -0.10 -9.18
N LYS A 6 -15.94 0.91 -9.39
CA LYS A 6 -15.59 2.12 -10.15
C LYS A 6 -14.40 2.87 -9.55
N LYS A 7 -14.30 2.93 -8.22
CA LYS A 7 -13.18 3.59 -7.52
C LYS A 7 -11.89 2.79 -7.65
N VAL A 8 -11.96 1.46 -7.62
CA VAL A 8 -10.81 0.58 -7.88
C VAL A 8 -10.26 0.84 -9.29
N VAL A 9 -11.12 0.80 -10.31
CA VAL A 9 -10.71 1.06 -11.70
C VAL A 9 -10.14 2.47 -11.88
N GLN A 10 -10.74 3.48 -11.23
CA GLN A 10 -10.22 4.85 -11.26
C GLN A 10 -8.83 4.94 -10.63
N PHE A 11 -8.63 4.29 -9.48
CA PHE A 11 -7.33 4.22 -8.82
C PHE A 11 -6.30 3.54 -9.72
N GLN A 12 -6.60 2.35 -10.25
CA GLN A 12 -5.68 1.58 -11.09
C GLN A 12 -5.29 2.32 -12.37
N LYS A 13 -6.20 3.10 -12.96
CA LYS A 13 -5.89 3.95 -14.14
C LYS A 13 -5.02 5.15 -13.80
N ALA A 14 -5.15 5.71 -12.60
CA ALA A 14 -4.39 6.88 -12.17
C ALA A 14 -3.04 6.50 -11.52
N TRP A 15 -2.94 5.28 -11.01
CA TRP A 15 -1.73 4.77 -10.40
C TRP A 15 -0.66 4.49 -11.44
N LYS A 16 0.57 4.86 -11.11
CA LYS A 16 1.76 4.62 -11.93
C LYS A 16 2.51 3.44 -11.34
N LYS A 17 2.78 2.41 -12.14
CA LYS A 17 3.43 1.18 -11.67
C LYS A 17 4.82 1.42 -11.07
N GLU A 18 5.51 2.46 -11.51
CA GLU A 18 6.82 2.86 -10.95
C GLU A 18 6.72 3.29 -9.48
N ASN A 19 5.52 3.61 -9.00
CA ASN A 19 5.24 3.90 -7.60
C ASN A 19 4.93 2.65 -6.76
N ASN A 20 4.92 1.46 -7.34
CA ASN A 20 4.72 0.24 -6.57
C ASN A 20 5.76 0.12 -5.45
N TYR A 21 5.33 -0.49 -4.35
CA TYR A 21 6.19 -0.81 -3.23
C TYR A 21 6.62 -2.28 -3.33
N THR A 22 7.91 -2.49 -3.54
CA THR A 22 8.53 -3.79 -3.80
C THR A 22 9.03 -4.48 -2.52
N GLY A 23 9.27 -3.69 -1.48
CA GLY A 23 9.95 -4.15 -0.26
C GLY A 23 11.43 -4.46 -0.48
N GLN A 24 12.07 -3.93 -1.53
CA GLN A 24 13.51 -3.98 -1.73
C GLN A 24 14.25 -2.97 -0.85
N LEU A 25 15.57 -3.12 -0.71
CA LEU A 25 16.38 -2.10 -0.04
C LEU A 25 16.22 -0.75 -0.75
N TYR A 26 16.23 0.33 0.03
CA TYR A 26 16.06 1.72 -0.42
C TYR A 26 14.69 2.05 -1.03
N ASP A 27 13.80 1.07 -1.20
CA ASP A 27 12.40 1.34 -1.53
C ASP A 27 11.67 1.73 -0.24
N ILE A 28 11.49 3.03 -0.04
CA ILE A 28 10.98 3.57 1.24
C ILE A 28 9.45 3.51 1.28
N LEU A 29 8.91 2.66 2.16
CA LEU A 29 7.47 2.47 2.36
C LEU A 29 6.72 3.79 2.61
N ALA A 30 7.27 4.67 3.46
CA ALA A 30 6.66 5.95 3.79
C ALA A 30 6.46 6.85 2.56
N ASN A 31 7.42 6.84 1.63
CA ASN A 31 7.33 7.62 0.40
C ASN A 31 6.21 7.08 -0.51
N LYS A 32 6.14 5.75 -0.69
CA LYS A 32 5.09 5.12 -1.49
C LYS A 32 3.70 5.31 -0.86
N ALA A 33 3.59 5.19 0.45
CA ALA A 33 2.35 5.43 1.19
C ALA A 33 1.88 6.89 1.06
N MET A 34 2.78 7.87 1.10
CA MET A 34 2.41 9.27 0.89
C MET A 34 1.82 9.51 -0.50
N VAL A 35 2.42 8.93 -1.55
CA VAL A 35 1.91 9.03 -2.93
C VAL A 35 0.53 8.36 -3.04
N PHE A 36 0.37 7.18 -2.46
CA PHE A 36 -0.89 6.46 -2.37
C PHE A 36 -1.99 7.29 -1.70
N ILE A 37 -1.74 7.81 -0.50
CA ILE A 37 -2.72 8.59 0.28
C ILE A 37 -3.16 9.84 -0.50
N LYS A 38 -2.20 10.56 -1.11
CA LYS A 38 -2.52 11.75 -1.93
C LYS A 38 -3.43 11.39 -3.11
N LEU A 39 -3.21 10.24 -3.75
CA LEU A 39 -4.08 9.80 -4.85
C LEU A 39 -5.47 9.40 -4.34
N CYS A 40 -5.55 8.64 -3.23
CA CYS A 40 -6.83 8.27 -2.62
C CYS A 40 -7.66 9.49 -2.23
N GLN A 41 -7.04 10.53 -1.64
CA GLN A 41 -7.71 11.79 -1.31
C GLN A 41 -8.28 12.49 -2.56
N ARG A 42 -7.50 12.59 -3.65
CA ARG A 42 -7.96 13.17 -4.92
C ARG A 42 -9.13 12.40 -5.53
N LEU A 43 -9.16 11.09 -5.31
CA LEU A 43 -10.23 10.21 -5.78
C LEU A 43 -11.39 10.08 -4.77
N VAL A 44 -11.37 10.83 -3.66
CA VAL A 44 -12.39 10.76 -2.60
C VAL A 44 -12.59 9.32 -2.11
N ILE A 45 -11.49 8.64 -1.86
CA ILE A 45 -11.45 7.35 -1.18
C ILE A 45 -11.16 7.63 0.29
N HIS A 46 -12.02 7.15 1.19
CA HIS A 46 -11.85 7.34 2.63
C HIS A 46 -10.79 6.39 3.20
N GLU A 47 -10.11 6.82 4.27
CA GLU A 47 -9.04 6.05 4.92
C GLU A 47 -9.47 4.64 5.34
N ALA A 48 -10.72 4.48 5.79
CA ALA A 48 -11.29 3.18 6.15
C ALA A 48 -11.23 2.14 5.01
N LEU A 49 -11.10 2.60 3.76
CA LEU A 49 -11.04 1.76 2.56
C LEU A 49 -9.61 1.58 2.02
N TYR A 50 -8.60 2.23 2.60
CA TYR A 50 -7.22 2.17 2.09
C TYR A 50 -6.67 0.75 2.09
N ALA A 51 -6.93 -0.02 3.14
CA ALA A 51 -6.49 -1.41 3.24
C ALA A 51 -7.09 -2.33 2.15
N SER A 52 -8.19 -1.92 1.50
CA SER A 52 -8.78 -2.65 0.37
C SER A 52 -8.09 -2.38 -0.97
N ILE A 53 -7.30 -1.31 -1.09
CA ILE A 53 -6.64 -0.91 -2.34
C ILE A 53 -5.13 -1.02 -2.25
N PHE A 54 -4.54 -0.71 -1.08
CA PHE A 54 -3.10 -0.70 -0.92
C PHE A 54 -2.40 -1.99 -1.36
N PRO A 55 -2.98 -3.19 -1.20
CA PRO A 55 -2.39 -4.42 -1.75
C PRO A 55 -2.14 -4.39 -3.27
N ASP A 56 -2.93 -3.65 -4.05
CA ASP A 56 -2.78 -3.53 -5.51
C ASP A 56 -1.47 -2.82 -5.91
N ILE A 57 -0.86 -2.06 -5.00
CA ILE A 57 0.41 -1.36 -5.25
C ILE A 57 1.62 -2.12 -4.70
N LEU A 58 1.41 -3.27 -4.08
CA LEU A 58 2.48 -4.13 -3.57
C LEU A 58 3.01 -5.00 -4.69
N GLU A 59 4.32 -5.11 -4.76
CA GLU A 59 5.04 -5.93 -5.73
C GLU A 59 6.16 -6.72 -5.04
N GLY A 60 6.67 -7.76 -5.71
CA GLY A 60 7.83 -8.52 -5.25
C GLY A 60 7.66 -9.04 -3.81
N ARG A 61 8.66 -8.76 -2.96
CA ARG A 61 8.70 -9.27 -1.58
C ARG A 61 7.58 -8.70 -0.72
N ALA A 62 7.22 -7.43 -0.92
CA ALA A 62 6.12 -6.80 -0.17
C ALA A 62 4.78 -7.48 -0.44
N HIS A 63 4.51 -7.83 -1.71
CA HIS A 63 3.30 -8.56 -2.07
C HIS A 63 3.27 -9.96 -1.45
N MET A 64 4.39 -10.71 -1.56
CA MET A 64 4.51 -12.04 -0.97
C MET A 64 4.34 -12.01 0.56
N PHE A 65 4.92 -11.00 1.22
CA PHE A 65 4.75 -10.83 2.66
C PHE A 65 3.30 -10.55 3.03
N TYR A 66 2.60 -9.68 2.29
CA TYR A 66 1.19 -9.39 2.51
C TYR A 66 0.31 -10.64 2.40
N LEU A 67 0.49 -11.44 1.34
CA LEU A 67 -0.30 -12.67 1.12
C LEU A 67 -0.09 -13.71 2.22
N HIS A 68 1.13 -13.89 2.70
CA HIS A 68 1.45 -14.93 3.68
C HIS A 68 1.25 -14.51 5.15
N ASN A 69 1.33 -13.22 5.48
CA ASN A 69 1.44 -12.77 6.88
C ASN A 69 0.37 -11.75 7.31
N ILE A 70 -0.23 -11.01 6.37
CA ILE A 70 -1.19 -9.94 6.69
C ILE A 70 -2.61 -10.36 6.32
N GLY A 71 -2.82 -10.67 5.04
CA GLY A 71 -4.11 -11.02 4.46
C GLY A 71 -5.13 -9.87 4.43
N PRO A 72 -6.32 -10.12 3.85
CA PRO A 72 -7.40 -9.15 3.77
C PRO A 72 -8.05 -8.88 5.15
N GLY A 73 -8.91 -7.86 5.22
CA GLY A 73 -9.72 -7.56 6.42
C GLY A 73 -8.99 -6.79 7.53
N ARG A 74 -7.76 -6.33 7.27
CA ARG A 74 -7.02 -5.45 8.18
C ARG A 74 -7.42 -3.99 8.02
N THR A 75 -7.22 -3.20 9.07
CA THR A 75 -7.28 -1.75 8.97
C THR A 75 -6.03 -1.22 8.27
N TRP A 76 -6.11 -0.01 7.72
CA TRP A 76 -4.98 0.66 7.10
C TRP A 76 -3.77 0.75 8.03
N LYS A 77 -4.00 1.20 9.27
CA LYS A 77 -2.97 1.32 10.30
C LYS A 77 -2.22 0.00 10.54
N LEU A 78 -2.95 -1.09 10.78
CA LEU A 78 -2.33 -2.39 11.06
C LEU A 78 -1.55 -2.92 9.86
N LEU A 79 -2.11 -2.80 8.65
CA LEU A 79 -1.44 -3.21 7.42
C LEU A 79 -0.10 -2.45 7.26
N TYR A 80 -0.14 -1.13 7.42
CA TYR A 80 1.05 -0.28 7.29
C TYR A 80 2.10 -0.60 8.36
N GLU A 81 1.69 -0.75 9.62
CA GLU A 81 2.59 -1.10 10.73
C GLU A 81 3.27 -2.45 10.51
N GLN A 82 2.54 -3.47 10.05
CA GLN A 82 3.11 -4.79 9.77
C GLN A 82 4.13 -4.75 8.63
N LEU A 83 3.85 -4.01 7.55
CA LEU A 83 4.82 -3.80 6.47
C LEU A 83 6.04 -3.02 6.95
N SER A 84 5.83 -1.96 7.72
CA SER A 84 6.92 -1.13 8.27
C SER A 84 7.81 -1.96 9.20
N ASN A 85 7.24 -2.76 10.11
CA ASN A 85 8.02 -3.56 11.05
C ASN A 85 8.86 -4.63 10.35
N HIS A 86 8.37 -5.18 9.23
CA HIS A 86 9.10 -6.20 8.49
C HIS A 86 10.20 -5.62 7.59
N PHE A 87 9.87 -4.56 6.85
CA PHE A 87 10.76 -4.02 5.82
C PHE A 87 11.59 -2.84 6.30
N ASN A 88 11.14 -2.05 7.26
CA ASN A 88 11.85 -0.84 7.70
C ASN A 88 12.87 -1.17 8.81
N THR A 89 13.91 -1.92 8.45
CA THR A 89 15.03 -2.23 9.34
C THR A 89 16.14 -1.18 9.21
N ASN A 90 17.06 -1.10 10.18
CA ASN A 90 18.12 -0.07 10.24
C ASN A 90 19.00 0.05 8.97
N ILE A 91 19.02 -0.97 8.10
CA ILE A 91 19.76 -0.94 6.83
C ILE A 91 19.09 -0.01 5.80
N ASN A 92 17.80 0.29 5.95
CA ASN A 92 17.02 1.11 5.01
C ASN A 92 17.05 2.62 5.31
N HIS A 93 17.76 3.06 6.36
CA HIS A 93 17.82 4.46 6.80
C HIS A 93 19.22 5.11 6.71
N ASN A 94 20.23 4.45 6.15
CA ASN A 94 21.58 5.00 6.00
C ASN A 94 21.70 5.98 4.83
#